data_AF-A0A1S2MGR0-F1
#
_entry.id   AF-A0A1S2MGR0-F1
#
_cell.length_a   1.000
_cell.length_b   1.000
_cell.length_c   1.000
_cell.angle_alpha   90.00
_cell.angle_beta   90.00
_cell.angle_gamma   90.00
#
_symmetry.space_group_name_H-M   'P 1'
#
loop_
_entity.id
_entity.type
_entity.pdbx_description
1 polymer ?
#
loop_
_entity_poly.entity_id
_entity_poly.type
_entity_poly.pdbx_seq_one_letter_code
_entity_poly.pdbx_strand_id
1 'polypeptide(L)'
;MKKILLTGASGYIGSHLMNKLKENYEIIAVSRNIENKSNEQNVTWKSADLFDLNEITEVMKNVDIAIYLVHSMMPSAKLTQASFEDMDAILADNFAKASSFNKVKHIVFMSGLIPNTNELSPHLRSRLECERILGAYGVPVTTLRAGLIIGAKGSSYPILKKLVERLPGLLLPKWAYNTTLPVAIDDVINGLYKIVERDPQANESIDIGGPSHMTYKDLFNQTAQVLDKNLPTLDLPIIPIWLSKYWVKLISGVPKEMVYPLMDSLIHDMIRDNKNIVEDISIGKIDYKESVRNALEEEAATQKKSKKTSKSAIKDVRAISRVTLPKDMTMSQLAELYANFLNKITLNVVSSNFNEDNFIITVPFLNKKLLLLRKDGATSNEDRILYRIVGGDFALDSNGGNARLEFRRLPYSDECIIALQEYEPTLPWWFYKYTQAKIHKSVMNLFKFNLKTKKSTEKGGFNMKKFILPVVIIGVIVLKIYGLKKYLAKNNNMSNAEL
;
A
#
# COMPACT_ATOMS: atom_id res chain seq x y z
N MET A 1 10.14 -3.98 30.87
CA MET A 1 10.91 -3.84 29.61
C MET A 1 10.24 -2.77 28.75
N LYS A 2 10.94 -2.12 27.81
CA LYS A 2 10.26 -1.22 26.85
C LYS A 2 9.27 -2.05 26.00
N LYS A 3 8.13 -1.46 25.66
CA LYS A 3 7.10 -2.13 24.85
C LYS A 3 7.16 -1.68 23.40
N ILE A 4 7.22 -2.65 22.50
CA ILE A 4 7.33 -2.45 21.05
C ILE A 4 6.04 -2.90 20.37
N LEU A 5 5.46 -2.04 19.54
CA LEU A 5 4.47 -2.48 18.56
C LEU A 5 5.16 -2.79 17.24
N LEU A 6 5.01 -4.02 16.75
CA LEU A 6 5.63 -4.49 15.52
C LEU A 6 4.56 -4.78 14.46
N THR A 7 4.46 -3.90 13.46
CA THR A 7 3.66 -4.19 12.26
C THR A 7 4.48 -4.98 11.25
N GLY A 8 3.80 -5.77 10.41
CA GLY A 8 4.50 -6.66 9.47
C GLY A 8 5.24 -7.82 10.16
N ALA A 9 4.91 -8.13 11.42
CA ALA A 9 5.55 -9.18 12.23
C ALA A 9 5.50 -10.57 11.57
N SER A 10 4.48 -10.86 10.76
CA SER A 10 4.37 -12.12 10.01
C SER A 10 5.19 -12.15 8.70
N GLY A 11 5.71 -11.00 8.27
CA GLY A 11 6.54 -10.86 7.08
C GLY A 11 7.97 -11.30 7.35
N TYR A 12 8.78 -11.42 6.29
CA TYR A 12 10.13 -11.95 6.38
C TYR A 12 11.01 -11.19 7.37
N ILE A 13 11.13 -9.88 7.19
CA ILE A 13 11.93 -8.99 8.03
C ILE A 13 11.35 -8.91 9.44
N GLY A 14 10.02 -8.78 9.54
CA GLY A 14 9.32 -8.72 10.83
C GLY A 14 9.55 -9.96 11.68
N SER A 15 9.53 -11.17 11.10
CA SER A 15 9.75 -12.40 11.86
C SER A 15 11.19 -12.52 12.37
N HIS A 16 12.18 -12.13 11.57
CA HIS A 16 13.59 -12.12 11.97
C HIS A 16 13.82 -11.08 13.07
N LEU A 17 13.27 -9.87 12.92
CA LEU A 17 13.40 -8.81 13.90
C LEU A 17 12.70 -9.14 15.21
N MET A 18 11.49 -9.72 15.15
CA MET A 18 10.75 -10.16 16.33
C MET A 18 11.54 -11.18 17.15
N ASN A 19 12.14 -12.17 16.48
CA ASN A 19 12.97 -13.18 17.14
C ASN A 19 14.19 -12.57 17.85
N LYS A 20 14.80 -11.53 17.27
CA LYS A 20 15.93 -10.83 17.89
C LYS A 20 15.51 -9.91 19.04
N LEU A 21 14.36 -9.25 18.94
CA LEU A 21 13.88 -8.29 19.93
C LEU A 21 13.27 -8.95 21.17
N LYS A 22 12.65 -10.13 21.05
CA LYS A 22 11.88 -10.74 22.15
C LYS A 22 12.70 -11.09 23.38
N GLU A 23 14.03 -11.13 23.27
CA GLU A 23 14.93 -11.35 24.42
C GLU A 23 14.96 -10.15 25.38
N ASN A 24 14.80 -8.93 24.86
CA ASN A 24 15.02 -7.69 25.62
C ASN A 24 13.79 -6.76 25.66
N TYR A 25 12.76 -7.04 24.86
CA TYR A 25 11.58 -6.20 24.70
C TYR A 25 10.28 -6.99 24.78
N GLU A 26 9.22 -6.35 25.29
CA GLU A 26 7.85 -6.86 25.15
C GLU A 26 7.28 -6.44 23.79
N ILE A 27 6.81 -7.40 23.00
CA ILE A 27 6.37 -7.18 21.61
C ILE A 27 4.87 -7.38 21.49
N ILE A 28 4.18 -6.36 20.99
CA ILE A 28 2.83 -6.46 20.43
C ILE A 28 2.98 -6.68 18.91
N ALA A 29 2.84 -7.93 18.48
CA ALA A 29 2.90 -8.31 17.07
C ALA A 29 1.52 -8.11 16.40
N VAL A 30 1.47 -7.27 15.37
CA VAL A 30 0.21 -6.92 14.69
C VAL A 30 0.05 -7.70 13.39
N SER A 31 -1.10 -8.35 13.21
CA SER A 31 -1.54 -9.01 11.98
C SER A 31 -3.04 -8.75 11.74
N ARG A 32 -3.52 -8.96 10.51
CA ARG A 32 -4.95 -8.92 10.21
C ARG A 32 -5.68 -10.22 10.55
N ASN A 33 -4.97 -11.35 10.55
CA ASN A 33 -5.49 -12.65 10.98
C ASN A 33 -4.47 -13.26 11.95
N ILE A 34 -4.96 -13.61 13.14
CA ILE A 34 -4.19 -14.19 14.24
C ILE A 34 -4.65 -15.62 14.60
N GLU A 35 -5.61 -16.22 13.89
CA GLU A 35 -6.17 -17.54 14.21
C GLU A 35 -5.11 -18.65 14.23
N ASN A 36 -4.08 -18.51 13.39
CA ASN A 36 -2.95 -19.43 13.32
C ASN A 36 -1.68 -18.90 14.02
N LYS A 37 -1.84 -17.94 14.95
CA LYS A 37 -0.74 -17.31 15.68
C LYS A 37 -0.92 -17.58 17.17
N SER A 38 0.12 -18.13 17.79
CA SER A 38 0.17 -18.33 19.23
C SER A 38 1.04 -17.24 19.86
N ASN A 39 0.61 -16.75 21.03
CA ASN A 39 1.49 -15.96 21.88
C ASN A 39 2.68 -16.80 22.31
N GLU A 40 3.83 -16.16 22.47
CA GLU A 40 5.05 -16.77 23.00
C GLU A 40 5.65 -15.84 24.06
N GLN A 41 6.72 -16.27 24.70
CA GLN A 41 7.39 -15.44 25.71
C GLN A 41 7.73 -14.07 25.11
N ASN A 42 7.31 -13.01 25.81
CA ASN A 42 7.48 -11.61 25.42
C ASN A 42 6.83 -11.20 24.09
N VAL A 43 5.97 -12.04 23.48
CA VAL A 43 5.25 -11.70 22.24
C VAL A 43 3.76 -11.96 22.38
N THR A 44 2.97 -10.90 22.22
CA THR A 44 1.51 -10.95 22.18
C THR A 44 1.01 -10.57 20.79
N TRP A 45 0.23 -11.45 20.16
CA TRP A 45 -0.43 -11.13 18.89
C TRP A 45 -1.72 -10.35 19.11
N LYS A 46 -1.90 -9.27 18.34
CA LYS A 46 -3.16 -8.53 18.27
C LYS A 46 -3.62 -8.40 16.82
N SER A 47 -4.94 -8.50 16.62
CA SER A 47 -5.56 -8.26 15.32
C SER A 47 -5.80 -6.76 15.13
N ALA A 48 -5.37 -6.20 13.99
CA ALA A 48 -5.76 -4.85 13.56
C ALA A 48 -5.62 -4.68 12.03
N ASP A 49 -6.55 -3.96 11.41
CA ASP A 49 -6.38 -3.40 10.06
C ASP A 49 -5.80 -1.98 10.16
N LEU A 50 -4.59 -1.79 9.62
CA LEU A 50 -3.94 -0.48 9.60
C LEU A 50 -4.70 0.57 8.75
N PHE A 51 -5.65 0.15 7.91
CA PHE A 51 -6.56 1.08 7.23
C PHE A 51 -7.59 1.70 8.19
N ASP A 52 -7.86 1.07 9.33
CA ASP A 52 -8.71 1.60 10.40
C ASP A 52 -7.85 2.30 11.46
N LEU A 53 -8.03 3.62 11.58
CA LEU A 53 -7.30 4.44 12.55
C LEU A 53 -7.61 4.05 13.99
N ASN A 54 -8.85 3.67 14.29
CA ASN A 54 -9.26 3.35 15.66
C ASN A 54 -8.64 2.03 16.11
N GLU A 55 -8.64 1.00 15.25
CA GLU A 55 -8.00 -0.28 15.56
C GLU A 55 -6.51 -0.12 15.84
N ILE A 56 -5.77 0.59 14.96
CA ILE A 56 -4.34 0.80 15.18
C ILE A 56 -4.06 1.66 16.43
N THR A 57 -4.91 2.64 16.72
CA THR A 57 -4.82 3.47 17.94
C THR A 57 -5.02 2.62 19.20
N GLU A 58 -5.98 1.68 19.19
CA GLU A 58 -6.26 0.80 20.32
C GLU A 58 -5.10 -0.16 20.61
N VAL A 59 -4.54 -0.80 19.59
CA VAL A 59 -3.44 -1.76 19.81
C VAL A 59 -2.13 -1.08 20.23
N MET A 60 -1.99 0.22 19.97
CA MET A 60 -0.81 1.03 20.27
C MET A 60 -0.82 1.67 21.67
N LYS A 61 -1.85 1.41 22.49
CA LYS A 61 -1.88 1.85 23.89
C LYS A 61 -0.68 1.33 24.68
N ASN A 62 -0.06 2.23 25.44
CA ASN A 62 1.09 1.94 26.33
C ASN A 62 2.31 1.35 25.59
N VAL A 63 2.55 1.78 24.35
CA VAL A 63 3.71 1.40 23.53
C VAL A 63 4.77 2.49 23.61
N ASP A 64 6.03 2.11 23.80
CA ASP A 64 7.17 3.04 23.81
C ASP A 64 7.69 3.29 22.38
N ILE A 65 7.81 2.21 21.58
CA ILE A 65 8.43 2.23 20.25
C ILE A 65 7.51 1.54 19.25
N ALA A 66 7.28 2.15 18.09
CA ALA A 66 6.41 1.59 17.06
C ALA A 66 7.20 1.31 15.76
N ILE A 67 7.26 0.06 15.34
CA ILE A 67 8.01 -0.39 14.16
C ILE A 67 7.05 -0.58 12.97
N TYR A 68 7.33 0.14 11.89
CA TYR A 68 6.54 0.15 10.66
C TYR A 68 7.24 -0.63 9.53
N LEU A 69 6.79 -1.85 9.24
CA LEU A 69 7.35 -2.73 8.19
C LEU A 69 6.33 -3.09 7.08
N VAL A 70 5.22 -2.35 6.97
CA VAL A 70 4.14 -2.68 6.04
C VAL A 70 4.33 -1.99 4.68
N HIS A 71 3.91 -2.67 3.62
CA HIS A 71 3.84 -2.13 2.26
C HIS A 71 2.69 -2.77 1.47
N SER A 72 2.15 -2.03 0.51
CA SER A 72 0.93 -2.38 -0.23
C SER A 72 1.17 -2.87 -1.66
N MET A 73 2.39 -3.34 -1.97
CA MET A 73 2.76 -3.82 -3.31
C MET A 73 2.18 -5.20 -3.65
N MET A 74 1.86 -6.01 -2.62
CA MET A 74 1.27 -7.33 -2.84
C MET A 74 -0.21 -7.21 -3.22
N PRO A 75 -0.71 -8.07 -4.13
CA PRO A 75 -2.13 -8.10 -4.48
C PRO A 75 -3.00 -8.30 -3.23
N SER A 76 -4.04 -7.46 -3.10
CA SER A 76 -5.04 -7.56 -2.05
C SER A 76 -6.04 -8.68 -2.34
N ALA A 77 -6.60 -9.29 -1.28
CA ALA A 77 -7.73 -10.21 -1.40
C ALA A 77 -9.05 -9.48 -1.77
N LYS A 78 -9.10 -8.17 -1.49
CA LYS A 78 -10.25 -7.28 -1.77
C LYS A 78 -10.24 -6.81 -3.22
N LEU A 79 -11.40 -6.44 -3.78
CA LEU A 79 -11.42 -5.72 -5.05
C LEU A 79 -10.82 -4.33 -4.85
N THR A 80 -9.56 -4.16 -5.30
CA THR A 80 -8.79 -2.95 -5.05
C THR A 80 -8.65 -2.11 -6.32
N GLN A 81 -9.12 -0.86 -6.26
CA GLN A 81 -8.98 0.18 -7.26
C GLN A 81 -8.16 1.34 -6.70
N ALA A 82 -6.89 1.07 -6.42
CA ALA A 82 -5.95 2.02 -5.81
C ALA A 82 -4.54 1.76 -6.33
N SER A 83 -3.67 2.78 -6.35
CA SER A 83 -2.23 2.58 -6.45
C SER A 83 -1.67 2.12 -5.10
N PHE A 84 -0.52 1.44 -5.11
CA PHE A 84 0.15 1.11 -3.85
C PHE A 84 0.70 2.37 -3.16
N GLU A 85 1.06 3.41 -3.92
CA GLU A 85 1.44 4.74 -3.40
C GLU A 85 0.32 5.32 -2.51
N ASP A 86 -0.91 5.34 -3.01
CA ASP A 86 -2.06 5.88 -2.28
C ASP A 86 -2.42 5.03 -1.06
N MET A 87 -2.31 3.70 -1.16
CA MET A 87 -2.54 2.81 -0.03
C MET A 87 -1.48 3.00 1.06
N ASP A 88 -0.20 3.03 0.68
CA ASP A 88 0.91 3.21 1.61
C ASP A 88 0.84 4.56 2.33
N ALA A 89 0.43 5.63 1.63
CA ALA A 89 0.22 6.95 2.24
C ALA A 89 -0.87 6.95 3.33
N ILE A 90 -2.02 6.29 3.10
CA ILE A 90 -3.08 6.16 4.13
C ILE A 90 -2.57 5.38 5.35
N LEU A 91 -1.88 4.26 5.10
CA LEU A 91 -1.37 3.39 6.16
C LEU A 91 -0.33 4.12 7.03
N ALA A 92 0.61 4.82 6.40
CA ALA A 92 1.61 5.62 7.08
C ALA A 92 0.95 6.74 7.91
N ASP A 93 -0.02 7.45 7.34
CA ASP A 93 -0.70 8.55 8.02
C ASP A 93 -1.52 8.07 9.22
N ASN A 94 -2.23 6.94 9.09
CA ASN A 94 -2.93 6.31 10.21
C ASN A 94 -1.96 5.91 11.33
N PHE A 95 -0.85 5.27 10.98
CA PHE A 95 0.14 4.82 11.94
C PHE A 95 0.79 5.97 12.68
N ALA A 96 1.13 7.05 11.97
CA ALA A 96 1.73 8.25 12.55
C ALA A 96 0.78 8.98 13.51
N LYS A 97 -0.50 9.13 13.11
CA LYS A 97 -1.56 9.71 13.97
C LYS A 97 -1.76 8.89 15.24
N ALA A 98 -1.87 7.57 15.11
CA ALA A 98 -2.03 6.67 16.25
C ALA A 98 -0.82 6.71 17.20
N SER A 99 0.40 6.84 16.64
CA SER A 99 1.64 6.96 17.40
C SER A 99 1.68 8.25 18.19
N SER A 100 1.34 9.38 17.56
CA SER A 100 1.25 10.68 18.20
C SER A 100 0.19 10.70 19.30
N PHE A 101 -1.01 10.18 19.02
CA PHE A 101 -2.11 10.11 19.99
C PHE A 101 -1.74 9.29 21.23
N ASN A 102 -1.06 8.15 21.06
CA ASN A 102 -0.60 7.30 22.16
C ASN A 102 0.72 7.74 22.79
N LYS A 103 1.30 8.87 22.35
CA LYS A 103 2.58 9.40 22.86
C LYS A 103 3.72 8.39 22.74
N VAL A 104 3.75 7.64 21.64
CA VAL A 104 4.89 6.80 21.27
C VAL A 104 6.12 7.69 21.19
N LYS A 105 7.25 7.22 21.73
CA LYS A 105 8.49 8.01 21.83
C LYS A 105 9.32 7.95 20.56
N HIS A 106 9.21 6.86 19.81
CA HIS A 106 10.04 6.60 18.64
C HIS A 106 9.32 5.72 17.61
N ILE A 107 9.33 6.15 16.36
CA ILE A 107 8.90 5.33 15.23
C ILE A 107 10.15 4.83 14.49
N VAL A 108 10.21 3.51 14.28
CA VAL A 108 11.25 2.88 13.44
C VAL A 108 10.64 2.50 12.11
N PHE A 109 11.16 3.06 11.02
CA PHE A 109 10.68 2.77 9.67
C PHE A 109 11.76 2.08 8.85
N MET A 110 11.37 1.08 8.06
CA MET A 110 12.25 0.49 7.06
C MET A 110 11.81 0.90 5.64
N SER A 111 12.73 1.53 4.93
CA SER A 111 12.54 2.09 3.59
C SER A 111 13.58 1.52 2.61
N GLY A 112 13.61 2.05 1.39
CA GLY A 112 14.68 1.81 0.42
C GLY A 112 15.63 3.00 0.34
N LEU A 113 16.86 2.78 -0.14
CA LEU A 113 17.77 3.87 -0.52
C LEU A 113 17.06 4.86 -1.46
N ILE A 114 17.30 6.16 -1.28
CA ILE A 114 16.69 7.21 -2.08
C ILE A 114 17.80 7.90 -2.89
N PRO A 115 17.84 7.72 -4.22
CA PRO A 115 18.87 8.35 -5.05
C PRO A 115 18.70 9.86 -5.06
N ASN A 116 19.80 10.60 -5.23
CA ASN A 116 19.81 12.05 -5.31
C ASN A 116 19.35 12.54 -6.69
N THR A 117 18.08 12.30 -7.02
CA THR A 117 17.43 12.72 -8.27
C THR A 117 15.99 13.14 -8.02
N ASN A 118 15.48 14.04 -8.87
CA ASN A 118 14.09 14.49 -8.83
C ASN A 118 13.14 13.49 -9.51
N GLU A 119 13.66 12.59 -10.35
CA GLU A 119 12.86 11.64 -11.14
C GLU A 119 12.81 10.27 -10.47
N LEU A 120 12.16 10.18 -9.32
CA LEU A 120 12.04 8.92 -8.60
C LEU A 120 10.98 7.99 -9.23
N SER A 121 11.28 6.69 -9.27
CA SER A 121 10.29 5.67 -9.63
C SER A 121 9.07 5.69 -8.68
N PRO A 122 7.89 5.21 -9.09
CA PRO A 122 6.71 5.14 -8.21
C PRO A 122 6.98 4.42 -6.88
N HIS A 123 7.82 3.38 -6.90
CA HIS A 123 8.20 2.66 -5.69
C HIS A 123 9.00 3.54 -4.72
N LEU A 124 10.05 4.21 -5.22
CA LEU A 124 10.90 5.08 -4.40
C LEU A 124 10.16 6.32 -3.92
N ARG A 125 9.27 6.90 -4.74
CA ARG A 125 8.39 8.01 -4.33
C ARG A 125 7.47 7.61 -3.18
N SER A 126 6.80 6.46 -3.26
CA SER A 126 5.97 5.92 -2.17
C SER A 126 6.77 5.78 -0.88
N ARG A 127 7.99 5.22 -0.95
CA ARG A 127 8.85 5.02 0.22
C ARG A 127 9.25 6.35 0.87
N LEU A 128 9.67 7.33 0.07
CA LEU A 128 10.03 8.67 0.56
C LEU A 128 8.81 9.44 1.09
N GLU A 129 7.65 9.27 0.46
CA GLU A 129 6.40 9.86 0.94
C GLU A 129 5.98 9.28 2.30
N CYS A 130 6.01 7.95 2.46
CA CYS A 130 5.75 7.30 3.74
C CYS A 130 6.67 7.81 4.85
N GLU A 131 7.97 7.94 4.55
CA GLU A 131 8.94 8.49 5.50
C GLU A 131 8.53 9.88 5.99
N ARG A 132 8.15 10.78 5.07
CA ARG A 132 7.69 12.13 5.39
C ARG A 132 6.38 12.13 6.19
N ILE A 133 5.42 11.30 5.81
CA ILE A 133 4.12 11.20 6.48
C ILE A 133 4.28 10.65 7.91
N LEU A 134 5.11 9.63 8.11
CA LEU A 134 5.39 9.08 9.43
C LEU A 134 5.98 10.15 10.37
N GLY A 135 6.84 11.01 9.85
CA GLY A 135 7.50 12.08 10.59
C GLY A 135 6.66 13.36 10.80
N ALA A 136 5.39 13.37 10.39
CA ALA A 136 4.60 14.59 10.33
C ALA A 136 3.95 15.03 11.66
N TYR A 137 3.83 14.11 12.63
CA TYR A 137 2.99 14.31 13.83
C TYR A 137 3.79 14.40 15.14
N GLY A 138 5.04 14.84 15.06
CA GLY A 138 5.88 15.18 16.21
C GLY A 138 6.54 14.00 16.94
N VAL A 139 6.27 12.75 16.54
CA VAL A 139 7.02 11.58 17.04
C VAL A 139 8.29 11.44 16.19
N PRO A 140 9.50 11.44 16.79
CA PRO A 140 10.74 11.22 16.06
C PRO A 140 10.72 9.89 15.29
N VAL A 141 11.10 9.95 14.01
CA VAL A 141 11.21 8.79 13.12
C VAL A 141 12.67 8.53 12.77
N THR A 142 13.16 7.33 13.06
CA THR A 142 14.41 6.84 12.46
C THR A 142 14.08 5.92 11.31
N THR A 143 14.48 6.31 10.10
CA THR A 143 14.27 5.50 8.89
C THR A 143 15.54 4.78 8.49
N LEU A 144 15.52 3.44 8.49
CA LEU A 144 16.56 2.63 7.89
C LEU A 144 16.28 2.47 6.39
N ARG A 145 17.04 3.18 5.56
CA ARG A 145 16.96 3.10 4.10
C ARG A 145 17.91 2.01 3.61
N ALA A 146 17.37 0.84 3.34
CA ALA A 146 18.16 -0.30 2.93
C ALA A 146 18.39 -0.34 1.42
N GLY A 147 19.58 -0.79 1.02
CA GLY A 147 19.85 -1.21 -0.34
C GLY A 147 19.13 -2.52 -0.69
N LEU A 148 19.63 -3.24 -1.70
CA LEU A 148 18.98 -4.47 -2.16
C LEU A 148 19.19 -5.59 -1.12
N ILE A 149 18.13 -5.91 -0.36
CA ILE A 149 18.20 -6.92 0.70
C ILE A 149 18.34 -8.33 0.08
N ILE A 150 19.38 -9.04 0.49
CA ILE A 150 19.66 -10.43 0.13
C ILE A 150 19.17 -11.35 1.24
N GLY A 151 18.19 -12.18 0.91
CA GLY A 151 17.59 -13.13 1.83
C GLY A 151 16.53 -13.99 1.14
N ALA A 152 16.34 -15.20 1.65
CA ALA A 152 15.53 -16.28 1.09
C ALA A 152 14.11 -15.87 0.67
N LYS A 153 13.48 -14.98 1.44
CA LYS A 153 12.09 -14.51 1.19
C LYS A 153 12.01 -13.00 0.99
N GLY A 154 13.12 -12.37 0.60
CA GLY A 154 13.13 -10.98 0.16
C GLY A 154 12.32 -10.76 -1.12
N SER A 155 12.04 -9.51 -1.49
CA SER A 155 11.30 -9.21 -2.73
C SER A 155 12.16 -9.31 -3.98
N SER A 156 13.43 -8.89 -3.90
CA SER A 156 14.32 -8.72 -5.05
C SER A 156 15.21 -9.94 -5.30
N TYR A 157 15.85 -10.48 -4.25
CA TYR A 157 16.78 -11.62 -4.39
C TYR A 157 16.15 -12.87 -5.04
N PRO A 158 14.93 -13.32 -4.67
CA PRO A 158 14.32 -14.48 -5.33
C PRO A 158 14.03 -14.27 -6.82
N ILE A 159 13.81 -13.03 -7.27
CA ILE A 159 13.67 -12.72 -8.70
C ILE A 159 15.04 -12.90 -9.38
N LEU A 160 16.08 -12.29 -8.82
CA LEU A 160 17.45 -12.36 -9.33
C LEU A 160 17.94 -13.81 -9.41
N LYS A 161 17.81 -14.56 -8.31
CA LYS A 161 18.15 -15.99 -8.24
C LYS A 161 17.43 -16.80 -9.31
N LYS A 162 16.10 -16.65 -9.46
CA LYS A 162 15.35 -17.40 -10.46
C LYS A 162 15.74 -17.07 -11.89
N LEU A 163 16.11 -15.83 -12.19
CA LEU A 163 16.65 -15.48 -13.50
C LEU A 163 17.97 -16.23 -13.75
N VAL A 164 18.88 -16.23 -12.78
CA VAL A 164 20.12 -17.00 -12.85
C VAL A 164 19.82 -18.49 -13.01
N GLU A 165 18.96 -19.09 -12.19
CA GLU A 165 18.64 -20.53 -12.23
C GLU A 165 18.01 -20.97 -13.55
N ARG A 166 17.11 -20.16 -14.13
CA ARG A 166 16.24 -20.60 -15.24
C ARG A 166 16.74 -20.20 -16.62
N LEU A 167 17.54 -19.15 -16.74
CA LEU A 167 18.01 -18.69 -18.04
C LEU A 167 19.28 -19.44 -18.47
N PRO A 168 19.40 -19.84 -19.75
CA PRO A 168 20.65 -20.42 -20.28
C PRO A 168 21.75 -19.38 -20.51
N GLY A 169 21.41 -18.10 -20.51
CA GLY A 169 22.30 -16.95 -20.64
C GLY A 169 21.57 -15.64 -20.37
N LEU A 170 22.30 -14.55 -20.14
CA LEU A 170 21.73 -13.23 -19.86
C LEU A 170 22.02 -12.23 -20.97
N LEU A 171 20.97 -11.54 -21.42
CA LEU A 171 21.11 -10.29 -22.16
C LEU A 171 21.22 -9.16 -21.15
N LEU A 172 22.28 -8.36 -21.24
CA LEU A 172 22.56 -7.26 -20.33
C LEU A 172 22.13 -5.92 -20.97
N PRO A 173 20.94 -5.40 -20.61
CA PRO A 173 20.50 -4.06 -20.98
C PRO A 173 21.29 -2.98 -20.25
N LYS A 174 21.13 -1.72 -20.64
CA LYS A 174 21.85 -0.59 -20.04
C LYS A 174 21.73 -0.53 -18.51
N TRP A 175 20.53 -0.80 -17.96
CA TRP A 175 20.30 -0.79 -16.51
C TRP A 175 21.07 -1.86 -15.74
N ALA A 176 21.56 -2.93 -16.39
CA ALA A 176 22.34 -3.97 -15.74
C ALA A 176 23.70 -3.45 -15.22
N TYR A 177 24.12 -2.29 -15.73
CA TYR A 177 25.35 -1.59 -15.35
C TYR A 177 25.13 -0.53 -14.27
N ASN A 178 23.89 -0.27 -13.86
CA ASN A 178 23.62 0.64 -12.77
C ASN A 178 24.11 0.04 -11.45
N THR A 179 24.62 0.93 -10.60
CA THR A 179 25.17 0.59 -9.30
C THR A 179 24.05 0.33 -8.30
N THR A 180 24.23 -0.68 -7.48
CA THR A 180 23.39 -1.02 -6.35
C THR A 180 24.26 -1.37 -5.15
N LEU A 181 23.63 -1.44 -3.99
CA LEU A 181 24.30 -1.70 -2.73
C LEU A 181 23.59 -2.86 -2.04
N PRO A 182 23.94 -4.12 -2.38
CA PRO A 182 23.28 -5.27 -1.78
C PRO A 182 23.64 -5.37 -0.30
N VAL A 183 22.70 -5.83 0.53
CA VAL A 183 22.90 -5.96 1.97
C VAL A 183 22.30 -7.27 2.47
N ALA A 184 23.03 -7.99 3.32
CA ALA A 184 22.51 -9.21 3.93
C ALA A 184 21.33 -8.91 4.86
N ILE A 185 20.35 -9.80 4.90
CA ILE A 185 19.21 -9.67 5.83
C ILE A 185 19.69 -9.51 7.28
N ASP A 186 20.69 -10.28 7.72
CA ASP A 186 21.18 -10.22 9.10
C ASP A 186 21.76 -8.85 9.46
N ASP A 187 22.48 -8.21 8.53
CA ASP A 187 22.99 -6.84 8.71
C ASP A 187 21.83 -5.84 8.84
N VAL A 188 20.76 -5.99 8.04
CA VAL A 188 19.54 -5.16 8.15
C VAL A 188 18.88 -5.33 9.51
N ILE A 189 18.73 -6.58 9.98
CA ILE A 189 18.10 -6.88 11.28
C ILE A 189 18.94 -6.33 12.43
N ASN A 190 20.28 -6.43 12.33
CA ASN A 190 21.20 -5.80 13.28
C ASN A 190 21.07 -4.27 13.28
N GLY A 191 20.97 -3.64 12.10
CA GLY A 191 20.75 -2.21 11.97
C GLY A 191 19.44 -1.75 12.59
N LEU A 192 18.34 -2.46 12.34
CA LEU A 192 17.03 -2.17 12.95
C LEU A 192 17.07 -2.34 14.47
N TYR A 193 17.73 -3.37 14.98
CA TYR A 193 17.92 -3.57 16.42
C TYR A 193 18.67 -2.39 17.05
N LYS A 194 19.79 -1.96 16.47
CA LYS A 194 20.55 -0.79 16.94
C LYS A 194 19.72 0.49 16.88
N ILE A 195 18.85 0.65 15.90
CA ILE A 195 17.92 1.78 15.83
C ILE A 195 16.93 1.76 17.00
N VAL A 196 16.35 0.60 17.33
CA VAL A 196 15.43 0.46 18.47
C VAL A 196 16.07 0.86 19.80
N GLU A 197 17.39 0.72 19.93
CA GLU A 197 18.13 1.13 21.13
C GLU A 197 18.37 2.65 21.22
N ARG A 198 18.16 3.39 20.12
CA ARG A 198 18.35 4.85 20.08
C ARG A 198 17.20 5.59 20.77
N ASP A 199 17.46 6.86 21.08
CA ASP A 199 16.47 7.82 21.59
C ASP A 199 16.53 9.12 20.79
N PRO A 200 16.08 9.10 19.51
CA PRO A 200 16.23 10.24 18.62
C PRO A 200 15.33 11.41 19.04
N GLN A 201 15.85 12.63 18.89
CA GLN A 201 15.10 13.87 19.17
C GLN A 201 14.47 14.49 17.92
N ALA A 202 14.80 13.99 16.73
CA ALA A 202 14.31 14.47 15.46
C ALA A 202 14.21 13.32 14.45
N ASN A 203 13.54 13.58 13.33
CA ASN A 203 13.50 12.65 12.22
C ASN A 203 14.90 12.49 11.61
N GLU A 204 15.35 11.25 11.44
CA GLU A 204 16.64 10.91 10.85
C GLU A 204 16.50 9.77 9.82
N SER A 205 17.34 9.79 8.80
CA SER A 205 17.45 8.74 7.80
C SER A 205 18.84 8.14 7.86
N ILE A 206 18.93 6.82 7.94
CA ILE A 206 20.20 6.08 8.00
C ILE A 206 20.24 5.14 6.80
N ASP A 207 21.22 5.34 5.94
CA ASP A 207 21.39 4.50 4.75
C ASP A 207 22.24 3.28 5.12
N ILE A 208 21.71 2.07 4.88
CA ILE A 208 22.40 0.80 5.14
C ILE A 208 22.63 0.01 3.85
N GLY A 209 23.82 -0.57 3.77
CA GLY A 209 24.25 -1.38 2.64
C GLY A 209 25.36 -2.34 3.02
N GLY A 210 25.61 -3.35 2.18
CA GLY A 210 26.76 -4.22 2.35
C GLY A 210 28.10 -3.51 2.20
N PRO A 211 29.21 -4.24 2.28
CA PRO A 211 30.56 -3.67 2.35
C PRO A 211 31.01 -3.00 1.04
N SER A 212 30.43 -3.37 -0.10
CA SER A 212 30.86 -2.89 -1.43
C SER A 212 29.68 -2.57 -2.34
N HIS A 213 29.81 -1.49 -3.11
CA HIS A 213 28.91 -1.18 -4.23
C HIS A 213 29.16 -2.17 -5.38
N MET A 214 28.10 -2.54 -6.09
CA MET A 214 28.13 -3.55 -7.15
C MET A 214 27.20 -3.16 -8.29
N THR A 215 27.44 -3.64 -9.51
CA THR A 215 26.45 -3.53 -10.59
C THR A 215 25.47 -4.72 -10.54
N TYR A 216 24.31 -4.60 -11.20
CA TYR A 216 23.42 -5.76 -11.35
C TYR A 216 24.08 -6.91 -12.12
N LYS A 217 24.97 -6.60 -13.09
CA LYS A 217 25.83 -7.58 -13.76
C LYS A 217 26.67 -8.36 -12.75
N ASP A 218 27.29 -7.68 -11.79
CA ASP A 218 28.06 -8.33 -10.73
C ASP A 218 27.19 -9.22 -9.85
N LEU A 219 25.98 -8.76 -9.49
CA LEU A 219 25.04 -9.57 -8.72
C LEU A 219 24.68 -10.87 -9.46
N PHE A 220 24.39 -10.80 -10.76
CA PHE A 220 24.10 -11.98 -11.57
C PHE A 220 25.30 -12.94 -11.62
N ASN A 221 26.50 -12.41 -11.91
CA ASN A 221 27.73 -13.20 -12.01
C ASN A 221 28.08 -13.88 -10.69
N GLN A 222 28.05 -13.16 -9.58
CA GLN A 222 28.38 -13.73 -8.27
C GLN A 222 27.33 -14.73 -7.79
N THR A 223 26.05 -14.52 -8.11
CA THR A 223 25.01 -15.50 -7.83
C THR A 223 25.20 -16.78 -8.64
N ALA A 224 25.56 -16.65 -9.93
CA ALA A 224 25.86 -17.81 -10.78
C ALA A 224 27.06 -18.62 -10.26
N GLN A 225 28.09 -17.94 -9.76
CA GLN A 225 29.24 -18.59 -9.11
C GLN A 225 28.84 -19.36 -7.85
N VAL A 226 27.99 -18.79 -6.98
CA VAL A 226 27.50 -19.48 -5.78
C VAL A 226 26.62 -20.69 -6.11
N LEU A 227 25.86 -20.61 -7.20
CA LEU A 227 25.00 -21.69 -7.69
C LEU A 227 25.72 -22.73 -8.56
N ASP A 228 27.04 -22.59 -8.75
CA ASP A 228 27.84 -23.40 -9.68
C ASP A 228 27.22 -23.50 -11.09
N LYS A 229 26.72 -22.36 -11.59
CA LYS A 229 26.05 -22.28 -12.88
C LYS A 229 26.86 -21.50 -13.89
N ASN A 230 27.13 -22.12 -15.05
CA ASN A 230 27.63 -21.39 -16.21
C ASN A 230 26.54 -20.49 -16.80
N LEU A 231 26.74 -19.18 -16.77
CA LEU A 231 25.77 -18.18 -17.22
C LEU A 231 26.44 -17.19 -18.18
N PRO A 232 26.52 -17.50 -19.48
CA PRO A 232 27.09 -16.58 -20.47
C PRO A 232 26.28 -15.29 -20.55
N THR A 233 26.96 -14.15 -20.65
CA THR A 233 26.36 -12.82 -20.73
C THR A 233 26.65 -12.17 -22.08
N LEU A 234 25.66 -11.50 -22.68
CA LEU A 234 25.81 -10.70 -23.89
C LEU A 234 25.26 -9.29 -23.66
N ASP A 235 26.06 -8.28 -24.00
CA ASP A 235 25.67 -6.88 -23.86
C ASP A 235 24.72 -6.44 -24.96
N LEU A 236 23.53 -5.98 -24.57
CA LEU A 236 22.52 -5.45 -25.48
C LEU A 236 21.86 -4.20 -24.89
N PRO A 237 22.57 -3.06 -24.84
CA PRO A 237 22.13 -1.86 -24.13
C PRO A 237 20.91 -1.17 -24.75
N ILE A 238 20.49 -1.60 -25.94
CA ILE A 238 19.34 -1.08 -26.67
C ILE A 238 17.99 -1.64 -26.19
N ILE A 239 17.97 -2.68 -25.34
CA ILE A 239 16.70 -3.24 -24.85
C ILE A 239 16.03 -2.23 -23.92
N PRO A 240 14.82 -1.74 -24.25
CA PRO A 240 14.10 -0.81 -23.39
C PRO A 240 13.56 -1.53 -22.14
N ILE A 241 13.48 -0.81 -21.02
CA ILE A 241 13.09 -1.39 -19.74
C ILE A 241 11.68 -2.00 -19.74
N TRP A 242 10.74 -1.41 -20.49
CA TRP A 242 9.37 -1.90 -20.58
C TRP A 242 9.29 -3.32 -21.16
N LEU A 243 10.24 -3.70 -22.05
CA LEU A 243 10.32 -5.03 -22.60
C LEU A 243 10.94 -6.01 -21.59
N SER A 244 11.93 -5.55 -20.82
CA SER A 244 12.55 -6.34 -19.74
C SER A 244 11.51 -6.77 -18.69
N LYS A 245 10.54 -5.90 -18.36
CA LYS A 245 9.45 -6.19 -17.40
C LYS A 245 8.64 -7.44 -17.74
N TYR A 246 8.37 -7.65 -19.03
CA TYR A 246 7.54 -8.77 -19.47
C TYR A 246 8.24 -10.11 -19.25
N TRP A 247 9.48 -10.23 -19.74
CA TRP A 247 10.24 -11.47 -19.63
C TRP A 247 10.65 -11.79 -18.19
N VAL A 248 11.05 -10.80 -17.40
CA VAL A 248 11.39 -11.00 -15.97
C VAL A 248 10.18 -11.52 -15.19
N LYS A 249 8.98 -10.96 -15.43
CA LYS A 249 7.74 -11.47 -14.83
C LYS A 249 7.49 -12.94 -15.20
N LEU A 250 7.62 -13.27 -16.49
CA LEU A 250 7.37 -14.62 -17.00
C LEU A 250 8.34 -15.64 -16.39
N ILE A 251 9.63 -15.32 -16.35
CA ILE A 251 10.68 -16.24 -15.87
C ILE A 251 10.67 -16.38 -14.35
N SER A 252 10.53 -15.29 -13.61
CA SER A 252 10.52 -15.31 -12.14
C SER A 252 9.23 -15.92 -11.55
N GLY A 253 8.12 -15.87 -12.30
CA GLY A 253 6.80 -16.27 -11.83
C GLY A 253 6.25 -15.37 -10.72
N VAL A 254 6.84 -14.18 -10.52
CA VAL A 254 6.40 -13.20 -9.51
C VAL A 254 5.31 -12.29 -10.10
N PRO A 255 4.29 -11.88 -9.31
CA PRO A 255 3.23 -11.01 -9.81
C PRO A 255 3.73 -9.69 -10.40
N LYS A 256 3.03 -9.17 -11.42
CA LYS A 256 3.41 -7.92 -12.10
C LYS A 256 3.43 -6.72 -11.14
N GLU A 257 2.58 -6.75 -10.13
CA GLU A 257 2.41 -5.72 -9.10
C GLU A 257 3.69 -5.54 -8.27
N MET A 258 4.52 -6.58 -8.17
CA MET A 258 5.82 -6.52 -7.51
C MET A 258 6.95 -6.28 -8.53
N VAL A 259 6.97 -7.01 -9.65
CA VAL A 259 8.06 -6.94 -10.62
C VAL A 259 8.18 -5.55 -11.24
N TYR A 260 7.06 -4.95 -11.68
CA TYR A 260 7.12 -3.74 -12.48
C TYR A 260 7.66 -2.54 -11.69
N PRO A 261 7.18 -2.24 -10.47
CA PRO A 261 7.72 -1.13 -9.69
C PRO A 261 9.18 -1.32 -9.28
N LEU A 262 9.59 -2.56 -8.96
CA LEU A 262 11.00 -2.86 -8.64
C LEU A 262 11.91 -2.67 -9.85
N MET A 263 11.45 -3.08 -11.04
CA MET A 263 12.20 -2.84 -12.26
C MET A 263 12.30 -1.35 -12.58
N ASP A 264 11.24 -0.58 -12.36
CA ASP A 264 11.27 0.88 -12.55
C ASP A 264 12.28 1.58 -11.63
N SER A 265 12.64 1.02 -10.46
CA SER A 265 13.73 1.56 -9.65
C SER A 265 15.13 1.20 -10.12
N LEU A 266 15.32 0.18 -10.96
CA LEU A 266 16.65 -0.27 -11.40
C LEU A 266 17.36 0.74 -12.31
N ILE A 267 16.64 1.74 -12.83
CA ILE A 267 17.21 2.78 -13.70
C ILE A 267 18.08 3.79 -12.96
N HIS A 268 18.08 3.77 -11.63
CA HIS A 268 18.87 4.67 -10.79
C HIS A 268 20.06 3.94 -10.17
N ASP A 269 21.16 4.68 -9.98
CA ASP A 269 22.25 4.24 -9.11
C ASP A 269 21.80 4.36 -7.65
N MET A 270 21.89 3.25 -6.92
CA MET A 270 21.50 3.15 -5.52
C MET A 270 22.76 3.15 -4.67
N ILE A 271 23.26 4.35 -4.39
CA ILE A 271 24.45 4.60 -3.58
C ILE A 271 24.05 5.11 -2.19
N ARG A 272 24.93 4.89 -1.21
CA ARG A 272 24.79 5.46 0.13
C ARG A 272 25.06 6.97 0.09
N ASP A 273 24.24 7.76 0.77
CA ASP A 273 24.53 9.18 0.98
C ASP A 273 25.43 9.35 2.22
N ASN A 274 26.56 10.05 2.07
CA ASN A 274 27.52 10.29 3.14
C ASN A 274 26.91 10.97 4.37
N LYS A 275 25.86 11.78 4.19
CA LYS A 275 25.19 12.46 5.31
C LYS A 275 24.30 11.53 6.15
N ASN A 276 23.93 10.37 5.61
CA ASN A 276 23.05 9.38 6.26
C ASN A 276 23.87 8.19 6.82
N ILE A 277 25.20 8.33 6.90
CA ILE A 277 26.07 7.29 7.44
C ILE A 277 26.08 7.39 8.96
N VAL A 278 25.74 6.28 9.61
CA VAL A 278 25.90 6.11 11.05
C VAL A 278 26.85 4.94 11.26
N GLU A 279 27.91 5.19 12.05
CA GLU A 279 28.85 4.17 12.47
C GLU A 279 28.10 2.98 13.06
N ASP A 280 28.62 1.78 12.86
CA ASP A 280 28.04 0.54 13.39
C ASP A 280 26.65 0.13 12.85
N ILE A 281 25.97 0.97 12.07
CA ILE A 281 24.67 0.67 11.44
C ILE A 281 24.79 0.61 9.93
N SER A 282 25.44 1.59 9.30
CA SER A 282 25.37 1.76 7.85
C SER A 282 26.16 0.72 7.06
N ILE A 283 27.29 0.23 7.59
CA ILE A 283 28.20 -0.69 6.89
C ILE A 283 27.91 -2.13 7.32
N GLY A 284 27.23 -2.89 6.47
CA GLY A 284 27.05 -4.33 6.62
C GLY A 284 28.39 -5.07 6.51
N LYS A 285 28.53 -6.14 7.29
CA LYS A 285 29.79 -6.90 7.41
C LYS A 285 29.80 -8.14 6.51
N ILE A 286 28.64 -8.60 6.08
CA ILE A 286 28.50 -9.83 5.29
C ILE A 286 28.65 -9.48 3.81
N ASP A 287 29.56 -10.17 3.13
CA ASP A 287 29.75 -9.99 1.69
C ASP A 287 28.58 -10.56 0.87
N TYR A 288 28.50 -10.17 -0.40
CA TYR A 288 27.40 -10.59 -1.26
C TYR A 288 27.31 -12.12 -1.42
N LYS A 289 28.42 -12.81 -1.71
CA LYS A 289 28.39 -14.26 -1.95
C LYS A 289 27.95 -15.02 -0.71
N GLU A 290 28.43 -14.60 0.45
CA GLU A 290 28.03 -15.19 1.72
C GLU A 290 26.55 -14.94 2.02
N SER A 291 26.05 -13.72 1.78
CA SER A 291 24.62 -13.44 1.92
C SER A 291 23.74 -14.31 1.01
N VAL A 292 24.23 -14.66 -0.20
CA VAL A 292 23.57 -15.60 -1.11
C VAL A 292 23.60 -17.03 -0.55
N ARG A 293 24.73 -17.49 0.01
CA ARG A 293 24.82 -18.82 0.65
C ARG A 293 23.86 -18.94 1.84
N ASN A 294 23.84 -17.96 2.72
CA ASN A 294 22.93 -17.92 3.87
C ASN A 294 21.47 -17.98 3.43
N ALA A 295 21.11 -17.24 2.37
CA ALA A 295 19.78 -17.30 1.79
C ALA A 295 19.42 -18.70 1.26
N LEU A 296 20.35 -19.40 0.61
CA LEU A 296 20.14 -20.77 0.12
C LEU A 296 19.94 -21.77 1.27
N GLU A 297 20.72 -21.64 2.34
CA GLU A 297 20.59 -22.49 3.53
C GLU A 297 19.22 -22.30 4.20
N GLU A 298 18.75 -21.06 4.35
CA GLU A 298 17.43 -20.76 4.90
C GLU A 298 16.29 -21.29 4.00
N GLU A 299 16.44 -21.18 2.67
CA GLU A 299 15.50 -21.76 1.69
C GLU A 299 15.37 -23.28 1.89
N ALA A 300 16.51 -23.98 1.98
CA ALA A 300 16.56 -25.44 2.18
C ALA A 300 15.92 -25.87 3.51
N ALA A 301 16.12 -25.10 4.58
CA ALA A 301 15.50 -25.36 5.87
C ALA A 301 13.96 -25.15 5.85
N THR A 302 13.48 -24.17 5.08
CA THR A 302 12.05 -23.80 5.06
C THR A 302 11.20 -24.69 4.17
N GLN A 303 11.72 -25.23 3.07
CA GLN A 303 10.94 -26.02 2.08
C GLN A 303 10.20 -27.23 2.70
N LYS A 304 10.60 -27.70 3.89
CA LYS A 304 9.93 -28.79 4.62
C LYS A 304 8.59 -28.39 5.27
N LYS A 305 8.18 -27.11 5.28
CA LYS A 305 6.95 -26.63 5.94
C LYS A 305 6.11 -25.72 5.02
N SER A 306 5.40 -26.29 4.05
CA SER A 306 4.41 -25.55 3.25
C SER A 306 3.02 -26.17 3.40
N LYS A 307 2.19 -25.62 4.28
CA LYS A 307 0.73 -25.83 4.26
C LYS A 307 0.10 -24.79 3.32
N LYS A 308 -0.71 -25.26 2.37
CA LYS A 308 -1.57 -24.39 1.55
C LYS A 308 -2.67 -23.82 2.44
N THR A 309 -2.60 -22.53 2.77
CA THR A 309 -3.76 -21.81 3.32
C THR A 309 -4.73 -21.51 2.19
N SER A 310 -5.99 -21.94 2.33
CA SER A 310 -7.06 -21.48 1.44
C SER A 310 -7.28 -19.99 1.65
N LYS A 311 -7.34 -19.22 0.56
CA LYS A 311 -7.75 -17.82 0.62
C LYS A 311 -9.27 -17.80 0.61
N SER A 312 -9.91 -17.41 1.72
CA SER A 312 -11.33 -17.05 1.64
C SER A 312 -11.47 -15.80 0.76
N ALA A 313 -12.50 -15.77 -0.07
CA ALA A 313 -12.77 -14.62 -0.93
C ALA A 313 -13.46 -13.54 -0.10
N ILE A 314 -12.73 -12.48 0.26
CA ILE A 314 -13.32 -11.29 0.86
C ILE A 314 -14.05 -10.52 -0.25
N LYS A 315 -15.36 -10.29 -0.09
CA LYS A 315 -16.23 -9.65 -1.09
C LYS A 315 -16.46 -8.16 -0.80
N ASP A 316 -15.41 -7.46 -0.37
CA ASP A 316 -15.45 -6.02 -0.14
C ASP A 316 -14.58 -5.25 -1.14
N VAL A 317 -14.80 -3.94 -1.16
CA VAL A 317 -14.23 -3.03 -2.16
C VAL A 317 -13.39 -1.97 -1.46
N ARG A 318 -12.20 -1.73 -2.03
CA ARG A 318 -11.35 -0.60 -1.69
C ARG A 318 -11.06 0.20 -2.95
N ALA A 319 -11.47 1.46 -2.99
CA ALA A 319 -11.18 2.35 -4.09
C ALA A 319 -10.59 3.65 -3.56
N ILE A 320 -9.37 3.98 -4.00
CA ILE A 320 -8.63 5.13 -3.50
C ILE A 320 -8.22 5.99 -4.69
N SER A 321 -8.40 7.29 -4.54
CA SER A 321 -8.11 8.26 -5.59
C SER A 321 -7.40 9.47 -5.02
N ARG A 322 -6.14 9.64 -5.40
CA ARG A 322 -5.42 10.90 -5.21
C ARG A 322 -5.90 12.01 -6.16
N VAL A 323 -6.12 13.21 -5.61
CA VAL A 323 -6.44 14.48 -6.26
C VAL A 323 -5.54 15.58 -5.69
N THR A 324 -5.51 16.76 -6.32
CA THR A 324 -4.75 17.92 -5.83
C THR A 324 -5.73 19.06 -5.54
N LEU A 325 -5.59 19.70 -4.39
CA LEU A 325 -6.48 20.76 -3.93
C LEU A 325 -5.66 21.92 -3.33
N PRO A 326 -5.99 23.19 -3.64
CA PRO A 326 -5.37 24.35 -2.99
C PRO A 326 -5.33 24.22 -1.47
N LYS A 327 -4.26 24.72 -0.84
CA LYS A 327 -3.99 24.52 0.60
C LYS A 327 -5.00 25.22 1.51
N ASP A 328 -5.59 26.31 1.04
CA ASP A 328 -6.64 27.09 1.69
C ASP A 328 -8.01 26.40 1.69
N MET A 329 -8.17 25.31 0.93
CA MET A 329 -9.43 24.59 0.85
C MET A 329 -9.48 23.43 1.86
N THR A 330 -10.58 23.34 2.60
CA THR A 330 -10.82 22.30 3.61
C THR A 330 -11.26 20.97 3.00
N MET A 331 -11.18 19.88 3.75
CA MET A 331 -11.73 18.59 3.30
C MET A 331 -13.27 18.61 3.19
N SER A 332 -13.97 19.51 3.91
CA SER A 332 -15.42 19.71 3.76
C SER A 332 -15.75 20.21 2.36
N GLN A 333 -15.00 21.21 1.89
CA GLN A 333 -15.17 21.77 0.55
C GLN A 333 -14.85 20.73 -0.53
N LEU A 334 -13.86 19.85 -0.32
CA LEU A 334 -13.59 18.74 -1.24
C LEU A 334 -14.77 17.75 -1.31
N ALA A 335 -15.34 17.39 -0.17
CA ALA A 335 -16.50 16.52 -0.10
C ALA A 335 -17.73 17.14 -0.80
N GLU A 336 -17.96 18.43 -0.61
CA GLU A 336 -19.01 19.19 -1.27
C GLU A 336 -18.79 19.28 -2.79
N LEU A 337 -17.56 19.57 -3.24
CA LEU A 337 -17.19 19.56 -4.66
C LEU A 337 -17.46 18.20 -5.31
N TYR A 338 -17.16 17.12 -4.59
CA TYR A 338 -17.43 15.77 -5.05
C TYR A 338 -18.93 15.47 -5.14
N ALA A 339 -19.72 15.83 -4.13
CA ALA A 339 -21.18 15.70 -4.16
C ALA A 339 -21.79 16.49 -5.35
N ASN A 340 -21.44 17.76 -5.48
CA ASN A 340 -21.91 18.62 -6.57
C ASN A 340 -21.52 18.08 -7.96
N PHE A 341 -20.37 17.42 -8.07
CA PHE A 341 -19.97 16.75 -9.31
C PHE A 341 -20.83 15.53 -9.64
N LEU A 342 -21.18 14.70 -8.65
CA LEU A 342 -22.06 13.53 -8.86
C LEU A 342 -23.45 13.94 -9.38
N ASN A 343 -24.01 15.03 -8.86
CA ASN A 343 -25.27 15.60 -9.35
C ASN A 343 -25.19 15.95 -10.85
N LYS A 344 -24.13 16.65 -11.24
CA LYS A 344 -23.94 17.14 -12.62
C LYS A 344 -23.71 16.00 -13.61
N ILE A 345 -22.85 15.03 -13.28
CA ILE A 345 -22.46 13.98 -14.23
C ILE A 345 -23.56 12.94 -14.47
N THR A 346 -24.49 12.80 -13.53
CA THR A 346 -25.63 11.89 -13.68
C THR A 346 -26.84 12.56 -14.32
N LEU A 347 -26.73 13.79 -14.84
CA LEU A 347 -27.86 14.58 -15.35
C LEU A 347 -29.00 14.69 -14.31
N ASN A 348 -28.68 14.79 -13.02
CA ASN A 348 -29.61 14.76 -11.90
C ASN A 348 -30.46 13.48 -11.78
N VAL A 349 -30.12 12.40 -12.51
CA VAL A 349 -30.70 11.06 -12.30
C VAL A 349 -30.35 10.56 -10.90
N VAL A 350 -29.15 10.89 -10.43
CA VAL A 350 -28.74 10.73 -9.04
C VAL A 350 -28.69 12.11 -8.40
N SER A 351 -29.30 12.25 -7.22
CA SER A 351 -29.19 13.43 -6.38
C SER A 351 -28.42 13.06 -5.12
N SER A 352 -27.22 13.62 -4.99
CA SER A 352 -26.48 13.71 -3.74
C SER A 352 -26.91 14.96 -2.99
N ASN A 353 -27.58 14.78 -1.86
CA ASN A 353 -27.83 15.84 -0.89
C ASN A 353 -26.71 15.79 0.14
N PHE A 354 -25.98 16.89 0.25
CA PHE A 354 -24.86 17.07 1.16
C PHE A 354 -25.24 18.13 2.17
N ASN A 355 -25.23 17.77 3.45
CA ASN A 355 -25.24 18.71 4.55
C ASN A 355 -24.07 18.41 5.51
N GLU A 356 -23.90 19.21 6.56
CA GLU A 356 -22.75 19.09 7.47
C GLU A 356 -22.60 17.69 8.08
N ASP A 357 -23.72 16.99 8.30
CA ASP A 357 -23.76 15.71 9.03
C ASP A 357 -24.00 14.48 8.15
N ASN A 358 -24.55 14.65 6.95
CA ASN A 358 -25.00 13.55 6.11
C ASN A 358 -24.65 13.77 4.64
N PHE A 359 -24.23 12.68 4.00
CA PHE A 359 -24.06 12.58 2.57
C PHE A 359 -25.03 11.51 2.08
N ILE A 360 -26.08 11.92 1.38
CA ILE A 360 -27.14 11.00 0.93
C ILE A 360 -27.14 10.94 -0.58
N ILE A 361 -26.97 9.75 -1.16
CA ILE A 361 -27.06 9.50 -2.59
C ILE A 361 -28.42 8.89 -2.88
N THR A 362 -29.27 9.60 -3.63
CA THR A 362 -30.63 9.18 -3.98
C THR A 362 -30.85 9.13 -5.48
N VAL A 363 -31.89 8.41 -5.89
CA VAL A 363 -32.46 8.47 -7.24
C VAL A 363 -33.87 9.04 -7.10
N PRO A 364 -34.05 10.35 -7.27
CA PRO A 364 -35.30 11.04 -6.93
C PRO A 364 -36.52 10.46 -7.64
N PHE A 365 -36.40 10.13 -8.93
CA PHE A 365 -37.52 9.63 -9.74
C PHE A 365 -38.02 8.23 -9.34
N LEU A 366 -37.23 7.46 -8.57
CA LEU A 366 -37.63 6.15 -8.06
C LEU A 366 -37.93 6.16 -6.55
N ASN A 367 -37.82 7.32 -5.89
CA ASN A 367 -37.86 7.45 -4.43
C ASN A 367 -36.91 6.46 -3.72
N LYS A 368 -35.70 6.30 -4.28
CA LYS A 368 -34.71 5.30 -3.84
C LYS A 368 -33.52 5.98 -3.18
N LYS A 369 -33.14 5.50 -1.98
CA LYS A 369 -31.90 5.89 -1.29
C LYS A 369 -30.83 4.86 -1.63
N LEU A 370 -29.87 5.23 -2.47
CA LEU A 370 -28.81 4.31 -2.90
C LEU A 370 -27.78 4.09 -1.81
N LEU A 371 -27.28 5.19 -1.23
CA LEU A 371 -26.35 5.18 -0.11
C LEU A 371 -26.73 6.26 0.88
N LEU A 372 -26.71 5.90 2.16
CA LEU A 372 -26.88 6.79 3.30
C LEU A 372 -25.56 6.82 4.03
N LEU A 373 -24.92 7.99 4.07
CA LEU A 373 -23.69 8.16 4.82
C LEU A 373 -23.85 9.23 5.89
N ARG A 374 -23.30 8.95 7.07
CA ARG A 374 -23.30 9.85 8.22
C ARG A 374 -21.86 10.22 8.58
N LYS A 375 -21.60 11.50 8.82
CA LYS A 375 -20.30 12.00 9.25
C LYS A 375 -19.94 11.40 10.61
N ASP A 376 -18.72 10.93 10.73
CA ASP A 376 -18.13 10.51 12.00
C ASP A 376 -17.43 11.73 12.61
N GLY A 377 -18.14 12.43 13.50
CA GLY A 377 -17.64 13.66 14.11
C GLY A 377 -16.43 13.46 15.02
N ALA A 378 -16.27 12.28 15.62
CA ALA A 378 -15.14 11.98 16.50
C ALA A 378 -13.82 11.82 15.74
N THR A 379 -13.89 11.36 14.49
CA THR A 379 -12.71 11.09 13.66
C THR A 379 -12.45 12.14 12.57
N SER A 380 -13.38 13.09 12.41
CA SER A 380 -13.31 14.16 11.40
C SER A 380 -12.71 15.45 11.98
N ASN A 381 -11.84 16.11 11.21
CA ASN A 381 -11.23 17.41 11.47
C ASN A 381 -11.00 18.15 10.13
N GLU A 382 -10.25 19.26 10.15
CA GLU A 382 -10.03 20.09 8.94
C GLU A 382 -9.33 19.34 7.80
N ASP A 383 -8.38 18.47 8.14
CA ASP A 383 -7.55 17.70 7.21
C ASP A 383 -8.11 16.32 6.89
N ARG A 384 -9.19 15.91 7.54
CA ARG A 384 -9.79 14.59 7.34
C ARG A 384 -11.28 14.60 7.64
N ILE A 385 -12.10 14.18 6.70
CA ILE A 385 -13.53 13.96 6.94
C ILE A 385 -13.89 12.53 6.58
N LEU A 386 -14.59 11.87 7.49
CA LEU A 386 -15.01 10.49 7.35
C LEU A 386 -16.54 10.41 7.40
N TYR A 387 -17.11 9.74 6.42
CA TYR A 387 -18.53 9.39 6.36
C TYR A 387 -18.68 7.87 6.44
N ARG A 388 -19.37 7.37 7.46
CA ARG A 388 -19.72 5.95 7.57
C ARG A 388 -20.91 5.65 6.68
N ILE A 389 -20.86 4.55 5.95
CA ILE A 389 -21.97 4.06 5.14
C ILE A 389 -22.91 3.30 6.09
N VAL A 390 -24.03 3.92 6.43
CA VAL A 390 -25.00 3.40 7.42
C VAL A 390 -26.23 2.79 6.77
N GLY A 391 -26.24 2.64 5.44
CA GLY A 391 -27.27 1.91 4.72
C GLY A 391 -27.53 2.45 3.31
N GLY A 392 -28.72 2.17 2.81
CA GLY A 392 -29.12 2.41 1.42
C GLY A 392 -29.12 1.13 0.60
N ASP A 393 -29.85 1.15 -0.51
CA ASP A 393 -30.13 -0.02 -1.33
C ASP A 393 -28.86 -0.69 -1.92
N PHE A 394 -27.74 0.01 -1.97
CA PHE A 394 -26.48 -0.48 -2.54
C PHE A 394 -25.46 -1.02 -1.51
N ALA A 395 -25.68 -0.82 -0.21
CA ALA A 395 -24.80 -1.32 0.86
C ALA A 395 -25.44 -2.52 1.58
N LEU A 396 -24.68 -3.62 1.76
CA LEU A 396 -25.17 -4.79 2.49
C LEU A 396 -25.27 -4.56 4.00
N ASP A 397 -24.34 -3.78 4.57
CA ASP A 397 -24.34 -3.46 5.98
C ASP A 397 -25.22 -2.23 6.26
N SER A 398 -26.27 -2.44 7.06
CA SER A 398 -27.24 -1.43 7.47
C SER A 398 -26.98 -0.87 8.87
N ASN A 399 -25.99 -1.40 9.61
CA ASN A 399 -25.68 -0.98 10.99
C ASN A 399 -24.36 -0.22 11.09
N GLY A 400 -23.81 0.20 9.95
CA GLY A 400 -22.64 1.08 9.92
C GLY A 400 -21.35 0.39 10.33
N GLY A 401 -21.12 -0.84 9.88
CA GLY A 401 -19.80 -1.49 9.98
C GLY A 401 -18.69 -0.66 9.35
N ASN A 402 -17.57 -1.28 9.02
CA ASN A 402 -16.37 -0.50 8.69
C ASN A 402 -16.41 0.20 7.32
N ALA A 403 -17.49 0.03 6.55
CA ALA A 403 -17.71 0.68 5.27
C ALA A 403 -17.73 2.21 5.40
N ARG A 404 -16.79 2.89 4.72
CA ARG A 404 -16.60 4.34 4.88
C ARG A 404 -16.14 5.01 3.59
N LEU A 405 -16.57 6.26 3.42
CA LEU A 405 -16.04 7.20 2.44
C LEU A 405 -15.26 8.29 3.17
N GLU A 406 -14.01 8.46 2.80
CA GLU A 406 -13.07 9.35 3.47
C GLU A 406 -12.45 10.35 2.51
N PHE A 407 -12.33 11.60 2.96
CA PHE A 407 -11.59 12.68 2.31
C PHE A 407 -10.46 13.10 3.25
N ARG A 408 -9.22 13.05 2.79
CA ARG A 408 -8.05 13.30 3.63
C ARG A 408 -7.01 14.12 2.89
N ARG A 409 -6.45 15.15 3.51
CA ARG A 409 -5.25 15.84 3.02
C ARG A 409 -4.00 15.12 3.51
N LEU A 410 -3.03 14.91 2.62
CA LEU A 410 -1.75 14.35 3.00
C LEU A 410 -0.85 15.41 3.65
N PRO A 411 -0.12 15.09 4.72
CA PRO A 411 0.80 16.02 5.36
C PRO A 411 1.81 16.64 4.39
N TYR A 412 2.13 17.91 4.60
CA TYR A 412 3.10 18.69 3.81
C TYR A 412 2.81 18.77 2.30
N SER A 413 1.60 18.42 1.86
CA SER A 413 1.24 18.32 0.44
C SER A 413 -0.07 19.08 0.12
N ASP A 414 -0.23 19.48 -1.14
CA ASP A 414 -1.52 19.91 -1.69
C ASP A 414 -2.34 18.70 -2.21
N GLU A 415 -1.81 17.50 -2.07
CA GLU A 415 -2.47 16.26 -2.46
C GLU A 415 -3.46 15.79 -1.39
N CYS A 416 -4.63 15.34 -1.87
CA CYS A 416 -5.70 14.81 -1.05
C CYS A 416 -6.10 13.44 -1.58
N ILE A 417 -6.59 12.60 -0.68
CA ILE A 417 -7.06 11.25 -0.96
C ILE A 417 -8.58 11.21 -0.75
N ILE A 418 -9.27 10.62 -1.73
CA ILE A 418 -10.66 10.20 -1.61
C ILE A 418 -10.67 8.67 -1.57
N ALA A 419 -11.08 8.09 -0.45
CA ALA A 419 -11.01 6.66 -0.19
C ALA A 419 -12.38 6.08 0.18
N LEU A 420 -12.89 5.18 -0.66
CA LEU A 420 -13.96 4.26 -0.32
C LEU A 420 -13.33 2.98 0.22
N GLN A 421 -13.65 2.62 1.45
CA GLN A 421 -13.04 1.49 2.15
C GLN A 421 -14.12 0.54 2.67
N GLU A 422 -13.82 -0.77 2.61
CA GLU A 422 -14.65 -1.84 3.19
C GLU A 422 -16.11 -1.82 2.70
N TYR A 423 -16.31 -1.35 1.47
CA TYR A 423 -17.64 -1.25 0.90
C TYR A 423 -18.11 -2.61 0.38
N GLU A 424 -19.26 -3.07 0.87
CA GLU A 424 -19.89 -4.33 0.47
C GLU A 424 -21.14 -4.09 -0.39
N PRO A 425 -21.10 -4.39 -1.69
CA PRO A 425 -22.22 -4.13 -2.59
C PRO A 425 -23.35 -5.16 -2.44
N THR A 426 -24.61 -4.73 -2.55
CA THR A 426 -25.79 -5.63 -2.56
C THR A 426 -25.97 -6.43 -3.86
N LEU A 427 -25.31 -6.02 -4.93
CA LEU A 427 -25.36 -6.69 -6.23
C LEU A 427 -24.55 -7.99 -6.24
N PRO A 428 -24.95 -9.00 -7.05
CA PRO A 428 -24.13 -10.19 -7.27
C PRO A 428 -22.69 -9.82 -7.63
N TRP A 429 -21.72 -10.45 -6.98
CA TRP A 429 -20.30 -10.03 -7.01
C TRP A 429 -19.72 -9.90 -8.43
N TRP A 430 -20.02 -10.87 -9.30
CA TRP A 430 -19.57 -10.84 -10.70
C TRP A 430 -20.16 -9.62 -11.42
N PHE A 431 -21.45 -9.35 -11.24
CA PHE A 431 -22.14 -8.25 -11.88
C PHE A 431 -21.58 -6.90 -11.41
N TYR A 432 -21.40 -6.73 -10.10
CA TYR A 432 -20.76 -5.53 -9.53
C TYR A 432 -19.36 -5.28 -10.12
N LYS A 433 -18.52 -6.32 -10.14
CA LYS A 433 -17.13 -6.24 -10.62
C LYS A 433 -17.03 -5.78 -12.08
N TYR A 434 -17.94 -6.22 -12.93
CA TYR A 434 -17.91 -5.88 -14.35
C TYR A 434 -18.72 -4.62 -14.71
N THR A 435 -19.57 -4.11 -13.81
CA THR A 435 -20.42 -2.93 -14.05
C THR A 435 -20.07 -1.76 -13.10
N GLN A 436 -20.65 -1.73 -11.91
CA GLN A 436 -20.54 -0.66 -10.92
C GLN A 436 -19.10 -0.29 -10.59
N ALA A 437 -18.21 -1.28 -10.40
CA ALA A 437 -16.80 -1.00 -10.14
C ALA A 437 -16.13 -0.24 -11.31
N LYS A 438 -16.46 -0.56 -12.56
CA LYS A 438 -15.92 0.15 -13.74
C LYS A 438 -16.51 1.55 -13.86
N ILE A 439 -17.80 1.72 -13.57
CA ILE A 439 -18.47 3.03 -13.57
C ILE A 439 -17.84 3.93 -12.52
N HIS A 440 -17.71 3.45 -11.28
CA HIS A 440 -17.09 4.19 -10.18
C HIS A 440 -15.69 4.69 -10.56
N LYS A 441 -14.85 3.80 -11.13
CA LYS A 441 -13.52 4.18 -11.63
C LYS A 441 -13.59 5.28 -12.69
N SER A 442 -14.51 5.20 -13.65
CA SER A 442 -14.70 6.24 -14.67
C SER A 442 -15.12 7.57 -14.05
N VAL A 443 -16.09 7.56 -13.12
CA VAL A 443 -16.56 8.74 -12.40
C VAL A 443 -15.41 9.42 -11.65
N MET A 444 -14.57 8.65 -10.96
CA MET A 444 -13.39 9.19 -10.27
C MET A 444 -12.37 9.79 -11.23
N ASN A 445 -12.12 9.15 -12.38
CA ASN A 445 -11.22 9.71 -13.41
C ASN A 445 -11.74 11.03 -13.97
N LEU A 446 -13.05 11.13 -14.22
CA LEU A 446 -13.71 12.36 -14.67
C LEU A 446 -13.64 13.46 -13.60
N PHE A 447 -13.82 13.11 -12.32
CA PHE A 447 -13.69 14.05 -11.21
C PHE A 447 -12.27 14.62 -11.10
N LYS A 448 -11.26 13.74 -11.15
CA LYS A 448 -9.84 14.13 -11.19
C LYS A 448 -9.54 15.08 -12.34
N PHE A 449 -10.09 14.79 -13.52
CA PHE A 449 -9.92 15.64 -14.68
C PHE A 449 -10.60 17.01 -14.48
N ASN A 450 -11.83 17.05 -13.96
CA ASN A 450 -12.55 18.29 -13.69
C ASN A 450 -11.80 19.22 -12.73
N LEU A 451 -11.20 18.66 -11.67
CA LEU A 451 -10.37 19.44 -10.75
C LEU A 451 -9.12 20.00 -11.43
N LYS A 452 -8.44 19.21 -12.27
CA LYS A 452 -7.29 19.70 -13.06
C LYS A 452 -7.68 20.81 -14.03
N THR A 453 -8.80 20.68 -14.73
CA THR A 453 -9.26 21.70 -15.69
C THR A 453 -9.69 23.01 -15.03
N LYS A 454 -10.26 22.94 -13.82
CA LYS A 454 -10.57 24.15 -13.03
C LYS A 454 -9.31 24.86 -12.54
N LYS A 455 -8.23 24.13 -12.30
CA LYS A 455 -6.90 24.69 -12.01
C LYS A 455 -6.26 25.32 -13.26
N SER A 456 -6.61 24.85 -14.45
CA SER A 456 -6.04 25.26 -15.73
C SER A 456 -6.98 26.11 -16.58
N THR A 457 -7.76 27.03 -16.00
CA THR A 457 -8.53 28.02 -16.78
C THR A 457 -7.62 29.05 -17.46
N GLU A 458 -6.81 28.57 -18.40
CA GLU A 458 -6.64 29.09 -19.76
C GLU A 458 -6.53 27.88 -20.71
N LYS A 459 -7.47 27.79 -21.66
CA LYS A 459 -7.57 26.87 -22.82
C LYS A 459 -8.32 25.53 -22.65
N GLY A 460 -9.45 25.46 -23.37
CA GLY A 460 -9.93 24.24 -24.05
C GLY A 460 -11.25 23.67 -23.54
N GLY A 461 -12.36 23.98 -24.22
CA GLY A 461 -13.67 23.39 -23.95
C GLY A 461 -13.71 21.89 -24.26
N PHE A 462 -14.05 21.07 -23.25
CA PHE A 462 -14.17 19.63 -23.36
C PHE A 462 -15.64 19.19 -23.54
N ASN A 463 -15.91 18.29 -24.49
CA ASN A 463 -17.27 17.79 -24.76
C ASN A 463 -17.68 16.68 -23.77
N MET A 464 -18.19 17.11 -22.62
CA MET A 464 -18.63 16.27 -21.50
C MET A 464 -19.71 15.24 -21.89
N LYS A 465 -20.50 15.49 -22.96
CA LYS A 465 -21.63 14.64 -23.38
C LYS A 465 -21.23 13.22 -23.78
N LYS A 466 -20.01 13.01 -24.32
CA LYS A 466 -19.55 11.69 -24.81
C LYS A 466 -19.33 10.66 -23.69
N PHE A 467 -19.11 11.13 -22.46
CA PHE A 467 -18.86 10.28 -21.28
C PHE A 467 -20.07 10.14 -20.35
N ILE A 468 -20.95 11.15 -20.33
CA ILE A 468 -22.17 11.15 -19.51
C ILE A 468 -23.14 10.05 -19.95
N LEU A 469 -23.34 9.90 -21.26
CA LEU A 469 -24.35 8.98 -21.82
C LEU A 469 -24.14 7.50 -21.39
N PRO A 470 -22.93 6.91 -21.49
CA PRO A 470 -22.72 5.53 -21.02
C PRO A 470 -22.84 5.37 -19.49
N VAL A 471 -22.48 6.39 -18.69
CA VAL A 471 -22.65 6.34 -17.22
C VAL A 471 -24.14 6.30 -16.85
N VAL A 472 -24.96 7.13 -17.51
CA VAL A 472 -26.41 7.17 -17.29
C VAL A 472 -27.09 5.87 -17.77
N ILE A 473 -26.75 5.36 -18.96
CA ILE A 473 -27.34 4.13 -19.51
C ILE A 473 -27.08 2.94 -18.58
N ILE A 474 -25.84 2.74 -18.14
CA ILE A 474 -25.52 1.60 -17.25
C ILE A 474 -26.16 1.81 -15.88
N GLY A 475 -26.22 3.05 -15.37
CA GLY A 475 -26.94 3.37 -14.13
C GLY A 475 -28.40 2.92 -14.16
N VAL A 476 -29.12 3.18 -15.26
CA VAL A 476 -30.50 2.73 -15.45
C VAL A 476 -30.62 1.19 -15.52
N ILE A 477 -29.67 0.51 -16.18
CA ILE A 477 -29.64 -0.96 -16.24
C ILE A 477 -29.45 -1.57 -14.84
N VAL A 478 -28.53 -1.03 -14.05
CA VAL A 478 -28.29 -1.49 -12.68
C VAL A 478 -29.54 -1.31 -11.81
N LEU A 479 -30.23 -0.17 -11.93
CA LEU A 479 -31.49 0.08 -11.21
C LEU A 479 -32.59 -0.92 -11.59
N LYS A 480 -32.71 -1.28 -12.88
CA LYS A 480 -33.67 -2.30 -13.34
C LYS A 480 -33.35 -3.69 -12.79
N ILE A 481 -32.08 -4.10 -12.81
CA ILE A 481 -31.65 -5.41 -12.28
C ILE A 481 -31.83 -5.47 -10.77
N TYR A 482 -31.57 -4.37 -10.06
CA TYR A 482 -31.85 -4.27 -8.62
C TYR A 482 -33.35 -4.38 -8.32
N GLY A 483 -34.19 -3.69 -9.10
CA GLY A 483 -35.65 -3.82 -9.03
C GLY A 483 -36.11 -5.26 -9.24
N LEU A 484 -35.52 -5.97 -10.20
CA LEU A 484 -35.78 -7.39 -10.48
C LEU A 484 -35.33 -8.29 -9.30
N LYS A 485 -34.14 -8.07 -8.73
CA LYS A 485 -33.66 -8.83 -7.55
C LYS A 485 -34.61 -8.67 -6.36
N LYS A 486 -35.07 -7.45 -6.07
CA LYS A 486 -36.01 -7.21 -4.97
C LYS A 486 -37.38 -7.84 -5.22
N TYR A 487 -37.85 -7.84 -6.47
CA TYR A 487 -39.06 -8.54 -6.87
C TYR A 487 -38.95 -10.06 -6.67
N LEU A 488 -37.84 -10.66 -7.09
CA LEU A 488 -37.56 -12.09 -6.93
C LEU A 488 -37.40 -12.50 -5.46
N ALA A 489 -36.67 -11.71 -4.67
CA ALA A 489 -36.51 -11.95 -3.22
C ALA A 489 -37.87 -11.91 -2.48
N LYS A 490 -38.76 -10.99 -2.86
CA LYS A 490 -40.10 -10.86 -2.26
C LYS A 490 -41.02 -12.03 -2.62
N ASN A 491 -40.91 -12.58 -3.83
CA ASN A 491 -41.80 -13.65 -4.30
C ASN A 491 -41.32 -15.07 -3.94
N ASN A 492 -40.03 -15.28 -3.65
CA ASN A 492 -39.47 -16.63 -3.48
C ASN A 492 -39.03 -16.98 -2.04
N ASN A 493 -39.23 -16.13 -1.02
CA ASN A 493 -38.76 -16.36 0.37
C ASN A 493 -37.28 -16.80 0.47
N MET A 494 -36.44 -16.42 -0.49
CA MET A 494 -35.00 -16.72 -0.48
C MET A 494 -34.24 -15.65 0.30
N SER A 495 -33.20 -16.04 1.03
CA SER A 495 -32.37 -15.08 1.75
C SER A 495 -31.54 -14.23 0.78
N ASN A 496 -31.21 -12.99 1.16
CA ASN A 496 -30.36 -12.09 0.36
C ASN A 496 -28.97 -12.66 0.02
N ALA A 497 -28.52 -13.69 0.74
CA ALA A 497 -27.24 -14.37 0.52
C ALA A 497 -27.28 -15.42 -0.61
N GLU A 498 -28.48 -15.90 -0.98
CA GLU A 498 -28.69 -16.95 -1.98
C GLU A 498 -28.93 -16.40 -3.41
N LEU A 499 -29.15 -15.07 -3.55
CA LEU A 499 -29.38 -14.33 -4.80
C LEU A 499 -28.26 -13.33 -5.12
#